data_AF-A0AAV0BXI3-F1
#
_entry.id   AF-A0AAV0BXI3-F1
#
_cell.length_a   1.000
_cell.length_b   1.000
_cell.length_c   1.000
_cell.angle_alpha   90.00
_cell.angle_beta   90.00
_cell.angle_gamma   90.00
#
_symmetry.space_group_name_H-M   'P 1'
#
loop_
_entity.id
_entity.type
_entity.pdbx_description
1 polymer ?
#
loop_
_entity_poly.entity_id
_entity_poly.type
_entity_poly.pdbx_seq_one_letter_code
_entity_poly.pdbx_strand_id
1 'polypeptide(L)'
;MDTARSWFQKFQSRDSLRSSIKKKDRMEGGKEESKHLSAEEASNITKQKVAAAKQYIENHYKEQMRILKERKERRSLLEKKLADADVSEEDQNNLLKFLEKKETEYMRLQRHKMGADDFELLTMIGKGAFGEVRICREKATGHVYAMKKLKKSEMLRRGQVEHVKAERNLLAEVDSNCIVKLYCSFQDEEYLYLVMEYLPGGDMMTLLMRKDTLTEDEARFYVAETVLAIESIHKHNYIHRDIKPDNLLLDRYGHLRLSDFGLCKPLDCSTIQEGDFSVGENLGTSSKNYDQTAAPKRTQQEQLQHWQKNRRMLAYSTVGTPDYIAPEVLLKKGYGMECDWWSLGAIMYEMLVGYPPFYSDEPMSTCRKIVNWKSHLKFPEEAKLSPEAKDFISKLLCNVNHRLGSKGTNEIKAHPWFKGIDWDRIYQMEAAFIPEVNDELDTQNFEKFDDSESQTITSSKSGPWRKMLSSKDVNFVGYTYKNFEIVNDYEVPGMAELKKKNTKPRRPTIKSLFEDESEASETSSQQSQGSVMDLLPPQLDASDSVKYG
;
A
#
# COMPACT_ATOMS: atom_id res chain seq x y z
N MET A 1 25.77 -31.92 22.05
CA MET A 1 24.52 -31.27 22.51
C MET A 1 24.53 -31.31 24.04
N ASP A 2 25.53 -30.70 24.69
CA ASP A 2 25.79 -30.99 26.12
C ASP A 2 26.05 -29.76 26.98
N THR A 3 26.07 -28.56 26.39
CA THR A 3 26.24 -27.28 27.11
C THR A 3 24.93 -26.64 27.56
N ALA A 4 23.76 -27.18 27.17
CA ALA A 4 22.46 -26.60 27.49
C ALA A 4 21.81 -27.13 28.80
N ARG A 5 22.35 -28.18 29.43
CA ARG A 5 21.74 -28.79 30.64
C ARG A 5 22.21 -28.18 31.97
N SER A 6 23.32 -27.43 31.99
CA SER A 6 23.90 -26.92 33.25
C SER A 6 23.20 -25.65 33.79
N TRP A 7 22.51 -24.89 32.93
CA TRP A 7 21.85 -23.64 33.34
C TRP A 7 20.51 -23.84 34.07
N PHE A 8 19.81 -24.96 33.85
CA PHE A 8 18.44 -25.18 34.37
C PHE A 8 18.37 -25.70 35.81
N GLN A 9 19.48 -26.16 36.41
CA GLN A 9 19.48 -26.72 37.78
C GLN A 9 19.71 -25.67 38.89
N LYS A 10 19.98 -24.40 38.55
CA LYS A 10 20.33 -23.35 39.54
C LYS A 10 19.15 -22.55 40.09
N PHE A 11 17.90 -22.88 39.74
CA PHE A 11 16.69 -22.13 40.12
C PHE A 11 15.63 -22.91 40.91
N GLN A 12 15.98 -24.05 41.52
CA GLN A 12 15.11 -24.74 42.47
C GLN A 12 15.82 -24.93 43.80
N SER A 13 15.62 -23.99 44.73
CA SER A 13 15.62 -24.21 46.20
C SER A 13 15.78 -22.87 46.92
N ARG A 14 14.68 -22.11 47.08
CA ARG A 14 14.56 -21.13 48.17
C ARG A 14 13.15 -20.61 48.46
N ASP A 15 12.14 -21.47 48.36
CA ASP A 15 10.82 -21.22 48.94
C ASP A 15 10.65 -22.03 50.23
N SER A 16 11.33 -21.58 51.28
CA SER A 16 11.04 -21.90 52.68
C SER A 16 11.85 -20.94 53.54
N LEU A 17 11.22 -20.37 54.57
CA LEU A 17 11.69 -19.31 55.48
C LEU A 17 11.48 -17.85 55.03
N ARG A 18 10.24 -17.35 55.24
CA ARG A 18 9.99 -16.14 56.06
C ARG A 18 8.50 -15.91 56.31
N SER A 19 7.88 -16.84 57.04
CA SER A 19 6.66 -16.57 57.80
C SER A 19 7.04 -16.32 59.26
N SER A 20 7.41 -15.09 59.60
CA SER A 20 7.35 -14.52 60.97
C SER A 20 8.03 -13.15 60.96
N ILE A 21 7.21 -12.10 61.09
CA ILE A 21 7.40 -10.90 61.94
C ILE A 21 6.25 -9.96 61.56
N LYS A 22 5.20 -9.95 62.40
CA LYS A 22 4.12 -8.96 62.37
C LYS A 22 4.39 -7.92 63.45
N LYS A 23 4.13 -6.65 63.11
CA LYS A 23 3.82 -5.49 63.97
C LYS A 23 4.93 -4.88 64.83
N LYS A 24 5.33 -3.66 64.47
CA LYS A 24 5.23 -2.48 65.36
C LYS A 24 5.15 -1.17 64.56
N ASP A 25 4.40 -0.25 65.12
CA ASP A 25 3.78 0.96 64.57
C ASP A 25 4.68 2.14 64.12
N ARG A 26 4.07 2.96 63.23
CA ARG A 26 3.91 4.44 63.23
C ARG A 26 4.77 5.35 62.30
N MET A 27 4.03 5.90 61.32
CA MET A 27 3.85 7.33 60.91
C MET A 27 4.93 8.16 60.20
N GLU A 28 4.40 9.02 59.31
CA GLU A 28 4.98 10.09 58.45
C GLU A 28 5.56 9.59 57.10
N GLY A 29 5.14 10.05 55.92
CA GLY A 29 4.37 11.22 55.52
C GLY A 29 5.10 11.96 54.40
N GLY A 30 4.90 11.56 53.13
CA GLY A 30 5.49 12.24 51.97
C GLY A 30 4.91 11.71 50.65
N LYS A 31 4.08 12.52 49.99
CA LYS A 31 3.44 12.21 48.70
C LYS A 31 4.42 12.44 47.55
N GLU A 32 4.81 11.37 46.85
CA GLU A 32 5.16 11.40 45.43
C GLU A 32 4.20 10.46 44.69
N GLU A 33 3.38 11.01 43.79
CA GLU A 33 2.47 10.24 42.94
C GLU A 33 3.24 9.52 41.82
N SER A 34 3.86 8.40 42.16
CA SER A 34 4.29 7.41 41.15
C SER A 34 3.09 6.55 40.77
N LYS A 35 2.66 6.59 39.50
CA LYS A 35 1.69 5.64 38.92
C LYS A 35 2.19 4.20 39.10
N HIS A 36 1.72 3.52 40.13
CA HIS A 36 1.97 2.10 40.36
C HIS A 36 1.12 1.29 39.37
N LEU A 37 1.76 0.79 38.30
CA LEU A 37 1.19 -0.26 37.44
C LEU A 37 1.05 -1.55 38.25
N SER A 38 -0.06 -2.27 38.09
CA SER A 38 -0.32 -3.50 38.86
C SER A 38 0.65 -4.62 38.45
N ALA A 39 0.99 -5.51 39.38
CA ALA A 39 1.94 -6.61 39.14
C ALA A 39 1.47 -7.59 38.04
N GLU A 40 0.15 -7.72 37.83
CA GLU A 40 -0.43 -8.52 36.75
C GLU A 40 -0.22 -7.90 35.37
N GLU A 41 -0.34 -6.58 35.25
CA GLU A 41 -0.07 -5.85 33.99
C GLU A 41 1.40 -5.96 33.60
N ALA A 42 2.33 -5.83 34.55
CA ALA A 42 3.76 -6.01 34.31
C ALA A 42 4.12 -7.44 33.86
N SER A 43 3.45 -8.45 34.41
CA SER A 43 3.61 -9.87 34.03
C SER A 43 3.12 -10.14 32.60
N ASN A 44 1.96 -9.58 32.23
CA ASN A 44 1.42 -9.72 30.88
C ASN A 44 2.23 -8.98 29.82
N ILE A 45 2.75 -7.77 30.13
CA ILE A 45 3.67 -7.04 29.26
C ILE A 45 4.94 -7.87 29.01
N THR A 46 5.46 -8.53 30.05
CA THR A 46 6.65 -9.38 29.92
C THR A 46 6.38 -10.59 29.03
N LYS A 47 5.22 -11.25 29.18
CA LYS A 47 4.81 -12.35 28.28
C LYS A 47 4.69 -11.91 26.82
N GLN A 48 4.09 -10.74 26.56
CA GLN A 48 4.01 -10.17 25.21
C GLN A 48 5.40 -9.86 24.63
N LYS A 49 6.31 -9.29 25.42
CA LYS A 49 7.70 -9.04 25.00
C LYS A 49 8.44 -10.34 24.67
N VAL A 50 8.25 -11.40 25.45
CA VAL A 50 8.86 -12.72 25.18
C VAL A 50 8.29 -13.31 23.90
N ALA A 51 6.98 -13.24 23.68
CA ALA A 51 6.35 -13.71 22.45
C ALA A 51 6.88 -12.96 21.22
N ALA A 52 6.97 -11.63 21.30
CA ALA A 52 7.50 -10.79 20.23
C ALA A 52 9.00 -11.05 19.97
N ALA A 53 9.80 -11.23 21.03
CA ALA A 53 11.21 -11.57 20.90
C ALA A 53 11.40 -12.94 20.25
N LYS A 54 10.60 -13.95 20.65
CA LYS A 54 10.60 -15.27 20.03
C LYS A 54 10.28 -15.18 18.54
N GLN A 55 9.19 -14.49 18.19
CA GLN A 55 8.78 -14.30 16.80
C GLN A 55 9.85 -13.55 15.98
N TYR A 56 10.46 -12.51 16.55
CA TYR A 56 11.56 -11.78 15.92
C TYR A 56 12.76 -12.69 15.63
N ILE A 57 13.19 -13.49 16.61
CA ILE A 57 14.33 -14.41 16.47
C ILE A 57 14.02 -15.48 15.42
N GLU A 58 12.84 -16.10 15.49
CA GLU A 58 12.42 -17.12 14.52
C GLU A 58 12.39 -16.57 13.10
N ASN A 59 11.79 -15.40 12.90
CA ASN A 59 11.74 -14.74 11.59
C ASN A 59 13.14 -14.34 11.10
N HIS A 60 14.00 -13.84 11.99
CA HIS A 60 15.38 -13.50 11.65
C HIS A 60 16.16 -14.72 11.13
N TYR A 61 16.10 -15.86 11.83
CA TYR A 61 16.79 -17.06 11.37
C TYR A 61 16.18 -17.68 10.12
N LYS A 62 14.85 -17.66 9.98
CA LYS A 62 14.18 -18.10 8.74
C LYS A 62 14.65 -17.29 7.54
N GLU A 63 14.71 -15.98 7.68
CA GLU A 63 15.15 -15.08 6.62
C GLU A 63 16.64 -15.26 6.27
N GLN A 64 17.51 -15.40 7.28
CA GLN A 64 18.92 -15.69 7.05
C GLN A 64 19.12 -17.03 6.32
N MET A 65 18.35 -18.06 6.68
CA MET A 65 18.38 -19.35 5.98
C MET A 65 17.86 -19.26 4.55
N ARG A 66 16.82 -18.45 4.30
CA ARG A 66 16.31 -18.18 2.96
C ARG A 66 17.36 -17.50 2.08
N ILE A 67 17.98 -16.43 2.57
CA ILE A 67 19.05 -15.70 1.87
C ILE A 67 20.22 -16.64 1.54
N LEU A 68 20.64 -17.48 2.50
CA LEU A 68 21.68 -18.49 2.28
C LEU A 68 21.31 -19.50 1.21
N LYS A 69 20.05 -19.95 1.18
CA LYS A 69 19.55 -20.90 0.18
C LYS A 69 19.53 -20.26 -1.22
N GLU A 70 18.96 -19.07 -1.35
CA GLU A 70 18.89 -18.34 -2.63
C GLU A 70 20.29 -18.02 -3.18
N ARG A 71 21.24 -17.66 -2.31
CA ARG A 71 22.64 -17.45 -2.70
C ARG A 71 23.29 -18.71 -3.26
N LYS A 72 23.03 -19.87 -2.65
CA LYS A 72 23.50 -21.17 -3.17
C LYS A 72 22.85 -21.53 -4.50
N GLU A 73 21.56 -21.28 -4.65
CA GLU A 73 20.82 -21.54 -5.89
C GLU A 73 21.31 -20.66 -7.03
N ARG A 74 21.52 -19.36 -6.81
CA ARG A 74 22.08 -18.44 -7.82
C ARG A 74 23.49 -18.85 -8.25
N ARG A 75 24.34 -19.24 -7.30
CA ARG A 75 25.68 -19.77 -7.60
C ARG A 75 25.60 -21.06 -8.42
N SER A 76 24.81 -22.03 -7.99
CA SER A 76 24.65 -23.30 -8.69
C SER A 76 24.11 -23.13 -10.11
N LEU A 77 23.18 -22.18 -10.31
CA LEU A 77 22.66 -21.85 -11.63
C LEU A 77 23.74 -21.26 -12.54
N LEU A 78 24.59 -20.37 -12.02
CA LEU A 78 25.72 -19.82 -12.79
C LEU A 78 26.73 -20.92 -13.14
N GLU A 79 27.09 -21.77 -12.17
CA GLU A 79 28.03 -22.89 -12.39
C GLU A 79 27.50 -23.85 -13.48
N LYS A 80 26.20 -24.18 -13.47
CA LYS A 80 25.59 -24.99 -14.53
C LYS A 80 25.67 -24.32 -15.90
N LYS A 81 25.30 -23.03 -15.98
CA LYS A 81 25.37 -22.26 -17.25
C LYS A 81 26.80 -22.14 -17.79
N LEU A 82 27.78 -22.03 -16.90
CA LEU A 82 29.19 -21.99 -17.27
C LEU A 82 29.72 -23.35 -17.71
N ALA A 83 29.18 -24.46 -17.19
CA ALA A 83 29.52 -25.81 -17.65
C ALA A 83 28.86 -26.15 -19.00
N ASP A 84 27.66 -25.62 -19.27
CA ASP A 84 26.95 -25.81 -20.53
C ASP A 84 27.51 -24.93 -21.67
N ALA A 85 28.26 -23.89 -21.32
CA ALA A 85 28.90 -22.99 -22.26
C ALA A 85 30.39 -23.34 -22.37
N ASP A 86 30.92 -23.40 -23.59
CA ASP A 86 32.34 -23.73 -23.87
C ASP A 86 33.25 -22.53 -23.55
N VAL A 87 33.22 -22.12 -22.27
CA VAL A 87 33.88 -20.94 -21.72
C VAL A 87 35.17 -21.37 -21.04
N SER A 88 36.25 -20.60 -21.23
CA SER A 88 37.56 -20.92 -20.64
C SER A 88 37.50 -21.00 -19.11
N GLU A 89 38.33 -21.86 -18.49
CA GLU A 89 38.40 -21.99 -17.03
C GLU A 89 38.76 -20.65 -16.34
N GLU A 90 39.51 -19.78 -17.02
CA GLU A 90 39.86 -18.45 -16.53
C GLU A 90 38.64 -17.53 -16.48
N ASP A 91 37.83 -17.52 -17.54
CA ASP A 91 36.59 -16.74 -17.61
C ASP A 91 35.55 -17.26 -16.63
N GLN A 92 35.41 -18.58 -16.48
CA GLN A 92 34.54 -19.19 -15.47
C GLN A 92 34.90 -18.71 -14.06
N ASN A 93 36.20 -18.71 -13.73
CA ASN A 93 36.68 -18.24 -12.43
C ASN A 93 36.46 -16.74 -12.23
N ASN A 94 36.64 -15.92 -13.28
CA ASN A 94 36.39 -14.48 -13.23
C ASN A 94 34.90 -14.17 -13.00
N LEU A 95 34.00 -14.89 -13.68
CA LEU A 95 32.54 -14.77 -13.50
C LEU A 95 32.08 -15.19 -12.11
N LEU A 96 32.64 -16.27 -11.55
CA LEU A 96 32.34 -16.70 -10.18
C LEU A 96 32.83 -15.70 -9.14
N LYS A 97 34.06 -15.17 -9.28
CA LYS A 97 34.58 -14.09 -8.41
C LYS A 97 33.74 -12.83 -8.50
N PHE A 98 33.27 -12.48 -9.70
CA PHE A 98 32.37 -11.34 -9.90
C PHE A 98 31.04 -11.55 -9.18
N LEU A 99 30.44 -12.74 -9.29
CA LEU A 99 29.22 -13.09 -8.55
C LEU A 99 29.44 -13.01 -7.04
N GLU A 100 30.55 -13.53 -6.52
CA GLU A 100 30.87 -13.46 -5.08
C GLU A 100 31.06 -12.02 -4.60
N LYS A 101 31.72 -11.17 -5.39
CA LYS A 101 31.85 -9.73 -5.10
C LYS A 101 30.48 -9.08 -5.04
N LYS A 102 29.60 -9.35 -6.01
CA LYS A 102 28.23 -8.81 -6.06
C LYS A 102 27.37 -9.28 -4.90
N GLU A 103 27.42 -10.57 -4.54
CA GLU A 103 26.73 -11.09 -3.36
C GLU A 103 27.22 -10.43 -2.06
N THR A 104 28.52 -10.15 -1.97
CA THR A 104 29.11 -9.45 -0.81
C THR A 104 28.65 -8.00 -0.72
N GLU A 105 28.61 -7.28 -1.85
CA GLU A 105 28.07 -5.93 -1.92
C GLU A 105 26.57 -5.91 -1.58
N TYR A 106 25.80 -6.85 -2.12
CA TYR A 106 24.38 -7.02 -1.81
C TYR A 106 24.15 -7.23 -0.31
N MET A 107 24.92 -8.11 0.35
CA MET A 107 24.85 -8.29 1.82
C MET A 107 25.32 -7.06 2.60
N ARG A 108 26.22 -6.24 2.05
CA ARG A 108 26.62 -4.97 2.67
C ARG A 108 25.50 -3.92 2.57
N LEU A 109 24.85 -3.82 1.41
CA LEU A 109 23.67 -3.00 1.18
C LEU A 109 22.50 -3.41 2.08
N GLN A 110 22.29 -4.72 2.29
CA GLN A 110 21.29 -5.25 3.22
C GLN A 110 21.55 -4.90 4.69
N ARG A 111 22.82 -4.67 5.07
CA ARG A 111 23.20 -4.27 6.44
C ARG A 111 22.99 -2.77 6.70
N HIS A 112 22.84 -1.95 5.67
CA HIS A 112 22.53 -0.54 5.83
C HIS A 112 21.05 -0.40 6.17
N LYS A 113 20.75 -0.05 7.43
CA LYS A 113 19.40 0.26 7.85
C LYS A 113 19.04 1.63 7.32
N MET A 114 18.18 1.66 6.29
CA MET A 114 17.55 2.87 5.79
C MET A 114 16.85 3.57 6.96
N GLY A 115 17.07 4.88 7.10
CA GLY A 115 16.43 5.73 8.08
C GLY A 115 15.92 7.03 7.46
N ALA A 116 15.18 7.81 8.25
CA ALA A 116 14.66 9.10 7.80
C ALA A 116 15.78 10.08 7.39
N ASP A 117 16.95 9.95 8.01
CA ASP A 117 18.12 10.81 7.72
C ASP A 117 18.73 10.58 6.33
N ASP A 118 18.40 9.47 5.66
CA ASP A 118 18.85 9.18 4.29
C ASP A 118 18.07 9.98 3.24
N PHE A 119 16.98 10.64 3.66
CA PHE A 119 16.10 11.41 2.80
C PHE A 119 16.15 12.90 3.17
N GLU A 120 16.08 13.75 2.15
CA GLU A 120 15.78 15.16 2.28
C GLU A 120 14.26 15.34 2.11
N LEU A 121 13.58 15.81 3.16
CA LEU A 121 12.15 16.09 3.10
C LEU A 121 11.92 17.44 2.41
N LEU A 122 11.09 17.44 1.39
CA LEU A 122 10.72 18.60 0.59
C LEU A 122 9.26 18.99 0.92
N THR A 123 8.46 19.27 -0.10
CA THR A 123 7.11 19.81 0.01
C THR A 123 6.10 18.80 0.58
N MET A 124 5.20 19.25 1.45
CA MET A 124 4.03 18.48 1.87
C MET A 124 2.99 18.43 0.75
N ILE A 125 2.55 17.21 0.41
CA ILE A 125 1.57 16.95 -0.66
C ILE A 125 0.28 16.32 -0.15
N GLY A 126 0.24 15.92 1.12
CA GLY A 126 -0.98 15.38 1.73
C GLY A 126 -0.94 15.38 3.25
N LYS A 127 -2.11 15.54 3.87
CA LYS A 127 -2.29 15.47 5.33
C LYS A 127 -3.43 14.50 5.63
N GLY A 128 -3.14 13.49 6.44
CA GLY A 128 -4.10 12.45 6.83
C GLY A 128 -4.37 12.44 8.34
N ALA A 129 -5.28 11.57 8.76
CA ALA A 129 -5.69 11.46 10.17
C ALA A 129 -4.56 11.08 11.14
N PHE A 130 -3.53 10.38 10.63
CA PHE A 130 -2.43 9.80 11.44
C PHE A 130 -1.06 10.40 11.12
N GLY A 131 -0.98 11.31 10.15
CA GLY A 131 0.31 11.70 9.58
C GLY A 131 0.21 12.58 8.35
N GLU A 132 1.33 12.67 7.65
CA GLU A 132 1.52 13.54 6.48
C GLU A 132 2.24 12.76 5.37
N VAL A 133 2.07 13.23 4.14
CA VAL A 133 2.79 12.75 2.95
C VAL A 133 3.61 13.93 2.43
N ARG A 134 4.92 13.72 2.28
CA ARG A 134 5.83 14.72 1.69
C ARG A 134 6.57 14.13 0.50
N ILE A 135 6.90 14.98 -0.45
CA ILE A 135 7.94 14.66 -1.42
C ILE A 135 9.27 14.58 -0.67
N CYS A 136 10.09 13.60 -0.99
CA CYS A 136 11.44 13.51 -0.49
C CYS A 136 12.44 13.14 -1.59
N ARG A 137 13.70 13.50 -1.38
CA ARG A 137 14.81 13.13 -2.25
C ARG A 137 15.75 12.21 -1.49
N GLU A 138 16.07 11.04 -2.03
CA GLU A 138 17.09 10.17 -1.45
C GLU A 138 18.48 10.80 -1.64
N LYS A 139 19.22 11.02 -0.56
CA LYS A 139 20.52 11.75 -0.60
C LYS A 139 21.59 11.00 -1.39
N ALA A 140 21.55 9.67 -1.38
CA ALA A 140 22.55 8.84 -2.03
C ALA A 140 22.41 8.81 -3.55
N THR A 141 21.17 8.78 -4.06
CA THR A 141 20.89 8.56 -5.48
C THR A 141 20.30 9.79 -6.17
N GLY A 142 19.75 10.74 -5.42
CA GLY A 142 19.06 11.91 -5.94
C GLY A 142 17.61 11.65 -6.41
N HIS A 143 17.14 10.40 -6.35
CA HIS A 143 15.77 10.04 -6.78
C HIS A 143 14.70 10.64 -5.87
N VAL A 144 13.58 11.00 -6.50
CA VAL A 144 12.42 11.62 -5.85
C VAL A 144 11.38 10.55 -5.52
N TYR A 145 10.82 10.65 -4.32
CA TYR A 145 9.80 9.73 -3.80
C TYR A 145 8.69 10.49 -3.06
N ALA A 146 7.57 9.81 -2.82
CA ALA A 146 6.57 10.25 -1.85
C ALA A 146 6.77 9.47 -0.53
N MET A 147 7.01 10.19 0.57
CA MET A 147 7.17 9.61 1.90
C MET A 147 5.92 9.87 2.75
N LYS A 148 5.19 8.79 3.10
CA LYS A 148 4.10 8.82 4.07
C LYS A 148 4.65 8.57 5.47
N LYS A 149 4.52 9.56 6.36
CA LYS A 149 5.01 9.56 7.74
C LYS A 149 3.83 9.44 8.70
N LEU A 150 3.78 8.37 9.49
CA LEU A 150 2.64 8.01 10.35
C LEU A 150 3.05 7.95 11.83
N LYS A 151 2.30 8.60 12.71
CA LYS A 151 2.66 8.72 14.14
C LYS A 151 2.23 7.50 14.96
N LYS A 152 3.19 6.77 15.55
CA LYS A 152 2.95 5.53 16.33
C LYS A 152 1.93 5.70 17.45
N SER A 153 2.06 6.79 18.22
CA SER A 153 1.16 7.05 19.35
C SER A 153 -0.30 7.23 18.92
N GLU A 154 -0.53 7.83 17.75
CA GLU A 154 -1.87 8.11 17.25
C GLU A 154 -2.57 6.84 16.77
N MET A 155 -1.83 5.98 16.06
CA MET A 155 -2.34 4.68 15.62
C MET A 155 -2.70 3.77 16.79
N LEU A 156 -1.86 3.73 17.83
CA LEU A 156 -2.13 2.96 19.05
C LEU A 156 -3.38 3.48 19.78
N ARG A 157 -3.50 4.81 19.92
CA ARG A 157 -4.64 5.44 20.58
C ARG A 157 -5.97 5.13 19.89
N ARG A 158 -5.96 5.04 18.55
CA ARG A 158 -7.16 4.78 17.74
C ARG A 158 -7.38 3.31 17.38
N GLY A 159 -6.50 2.39 17.81
CA GLY A 159 -6.60 0.97 17.52
C GLY A 159 -6.41 0.60 16.04
N GLN A 160 -5.63 1.38 15.29
CA GLN A 160 -5.51 1.31 13.82
C GLN A 160 -4.19 0.67 13.36
N VAL A 161 -3.57 -0.16 14.20
CA VAL A 161 -2.28 -0.81 13.90
C VAL A 161 -2.40 -1.81 12.76
N GLU A 162 -3.47 -2.62 12.75
CA GLU A 162 -3.68 -3.66 11.74
C GLU A 162 -3.91 -3.07 10.34
N HIS A 163 -4.57 -1.92 10.27
CA HIS A 163 -4.78 -1.14 9.05
C HIS A 163 -3.47 -0.73 8.38
N VAL A 164 -2.50 -0.23 9.13
CA VAL A 164 -1.20 0.17 8.59
C VAL A 164 -0.33 -1.04 8.20
N LYS A 165 -0.48 -2.17 8.90
CA LYS A 165 0.16 -3.42 8.47
C LYS A 165 -0.45 -3.94 7.17
N ALA A 166 -1.76 -3.88 7.02
CA ALA A 166 -2.47 -4.29 5.81
C ALA A 166 -2.07 -3.45 4.61
N GLU A 167 -2.03 -2.12 4.75
CA GLU A 167 -1.56 -1.20 3.70
C GLU A 167 -0.16 -1.57 3.21
N ARG A 168 0.78 -1.72 4.14
CA ARG A 168 2.15 -2.10 3.81
C ARG A 168 2.23 -3.49 3.17
N ASN A 169 1.49 -4.48 3.66
CA ASN A 169 1.51 -5.84 3.11
C ASN A 169 1.02 -5.86 1.67
N LEU A 170 -0.12 -5.23 1.40
CA LEU A 170 -0.69 -5.14 0.06
C LEU A 170 0.30 -4.47 -0.90
N LEU A 171 0.85 -3.32 -0.51
CA LEU A 171 1.82 -2.58 -1.32
C LEU A 171 3.14 -3.34 -1.56
N ALA A 172 3.52 -4.25 -0.66
CA ALA A 172 4.71 -5.09 -0.80
C ALA A 172 4.45 -6.38 -1.60
N GLU A 173 3.21 -6.88 -1.60
CA GLU A 173 2.81 -8.13 -2.26
C GLU A 173 2.30 -7.91 -3.69
N VAL A 174 1.63 -6.79 -3.95
CA VAL A 174 0.96 -6.51 -5.22
C VAL A 174 1.82 -5.59 -6.09
N ASP A 175 2.55 -6.17 -7.04
CA ASP A 175 3.22 -5.42 -8.11
C ASP A 175 2.31 -5.35 -9.34
N SER A 176 1.63 -4.21 -9.49
CA SER A 176 0.71 -3.94 -10.59
C SER A 176 0.85 -2.49 -11.01
N ASN A 177 0.81 -2.22 -12.33
CA ASN A 177 0.85 -0.85 -12.85
C ASN A 177 -0.36 -0.01 -12.40
N CYS A 178 -1.42 -0.65 -11.90
CA CYS A 178 -2.65 0.00 -11.44
C CYS A 178 -2.57 0.47 -9.98
N ILE A 179 -1.49 0.17 -9.26
CA ILE A 179 -1.33 0.40 -7.82
C ILE A 179 -0.03 1.16 -7.58
N VAL A 180 -0.05 2.09 -6.62
CA VAL A 180 1.15 2.81 -6.19
C VAL A 180 2.23 1.83 -5.73
N LYS A 181 3.44 1.97 -6.25
CA LYS A 181 4.59 1.15 -5.87
C LYS A 181 5.18 1.58 -4.54
N LEU A 182 5.48 0.59 -3.69
CA LEU A 182 6.26 0.75 -2.46
C LEU A 182 7.70 0.31 -2.66
N TYR A 183 8.64 1.23 -2.47
CA TYR A 183 10.07 0.95 -2.54
C TYR A 183 10.61 0.40 -1.22
N CYS A 184 10.26 1.04 -0.11
CA CYS A 184 10.65 0.56 1.21
C CYS A 184 9.74 1.10 2.30
N SER A 185 9.79 0.46 3.47
CA SER A 185 9.19 0.95 4.71
C SER A 185 10.18 0.81 5.86
N PHE A 186 10.19 1.77 6.76
CA PHE A 186 11.04 1.76 7.94
C PHE A 186 10.37 2.47 9.12
N GLN A 187 11.02 2.48 10.28
CA GLN A 187 10.46 3.07 11.49
C GLN A 187 11.56 3.65 12.37
N ASP A 188 11.21 4.67 13.15
CA ASP A 188 12.05 5.21 14.23
C ASP A 188 11.32 5.10 15.60
N GLU A 189 11.76 5.82 16.63
CA GLU A 189 11.14 5.78 17.96
C GLU A 189 9.68 6.30 17.96
N GLU A 190 9.29 7.16 17.03
CA GLU A 190 8.03 7.91 17.05
C GLU A 190 7.11 7.64 15.85
N TYR A 191 7.68 7.29 14.69
CA TYR A 191 7.00 7.24 13.41
C TYR A 191 7.25 5.93 12.65
N LEU A 192 6.31 5.64 11.76
CA LEU A 192 6.43 4.68 10.67
C LEU A 192 6.51 5.44 9.34
N TYR A 193 7.27 4.89 8.40
CA TYR A 193 7.53 5.50 7.10
C TYR A 193 7.25 4.51 5.98
N LEU A 194 6.54 4.97 4.95
CA LEU A 194 6.38 4.30 3.65
C LEU A 194 7.00 5.20 2.58
N VAL A 195 7.95 4.66 1.80
CA VAL A 195 8.57 5.34 0.66
C VAL A 195 7.97 4.76 -0.62
N MET A 196 7.21 5.58 -1.32
CA MET A 196 6.39 5.22 -2.46
C MET A 196 6.79 5.99 -3.71
N GLU A 197 6.36 5.53 -4.88
CA GLU A 197 6.51 6.34 -6.10
C GLU A 197 5.79 7.68 -5.97
N TYR A 198 6.45 8.73 -6.45
CA TYR A 198 5.84 10.05 -6.53
C TYR A 198 5.05 10.18 -7.83
N LEU A 199 3.78 10.61 -7.72
CA LEU A 199 2.85 10.74 -8.84
C LEU A 199 2.49 12.22 -9.04
N PRO A 200 3.18 12.92 -9.95
CA PRO A 200 3.08 14.38 -10.08
C PRO A 200 1.75 14.86 -10.69
N GLY A 201 0.91 13.95 -11.20
CA GLY A 201 -0.40 14.28 -11.74
C GLY A 201 -1.46 14.61 -10.68
N GLY A 202 -1.13 14.44 -9.40
CA GLY A 202 -2.06 14.70 -8.30
C GLY A 202 -3.12 13.60 -8.19
N ASP A 203 -4.29 13.95 -7.66
CA ASP A 203 -5.43 13.05 -7.46
C ASP A 203 -6.63 13.41 -8.35
N MET A 204 -7.50 12.42 -8.59
CA MET A 204 -8.71 12.58 -9.39
C MET A 204 -9.68 13.60 -8.79
N MET A 205 -9.70 13.77 -7.46
CA MET A 205 -10.50 14.80 -6.81
C MET A 205 -10.09 16.20 -7.30
N THR A 206 -8.79 16.49 -7.30
CA THR A 206 -8.23 17.77 -7.76
C THR A 206 -8.51 17.99 -9.25
N LEU A 207 -8.46 16.94 -10.07
CA LEU A 207 -8.85 17.02 -11.48
C LEU A 207 -10.33 17.40 -11.63
N LEU A 208 -11.23 16.75 -10.87
CA LEU A 208 -12.67 17.04 -10.88
C LEU A 208 -12.96 18.47 -10.38
N MET A 209 -12.24 18.94 -9.37
CA MET A 209 -12.37 20.32 -8.90
C MET A 209 -11.91 21.37 -9.93
N ARG A 210 -11.06 21.00 -10.90
CA ARG A 210 -10.60 21.91 -11.97
C ARG A 210 -11.49 21.88 -13.20
N LYS A 211 -11.97 20.69 -13.60
CA LYS A 211 -12.76 20.51 -14.82
C LYS A 211 -14.27 20.58 -14.59
N ASP A 212 -14.72 20.58 -13.34
CA ASP A 212 -16.11 20.45 -12.87
C ASP A 212 -16.78 19.13 -13.25
N THR A 213 -16.65 18.70 -14.50
CA THR A 213 -17.16 17.43 -15.05
C THR A 213 -16.18 16.90 -16.09
N LEU A 214 -16.23 15.59 -16.34
CA LEU A 214 -15.56 14.90 -17.43
C LEU A 214 -16.56 14.53 -18.52
N THR A 215 -16.10 14.51 -19.76
CA THR A 215 -16.88 13.92 -20.86
C THR A 215 -17.03 12.41 -20.64
N GLU A 216 -18.04 11.79 -21.27
CA GLU A 216 -18.21 10.35 -21.17
C GLU A 216 -17.01 9.55 -21.66
N ASP A 217 -16.27 10.06 -22.65
CA ASP A 217 -15.08 9.39 -23.18
C ASP A 217 -13.92 9.45 -22.18
N GLU A 218 -13.69 10.61 -21.55
CA GLU A 218 -12.69 10.76 -20.48
C GLU A 218 -13.06 9.93 -19.25
N ALA A 219 -14.32 9.98 -18.81
CA ALA A 219 -14.81 9.18 -17.70
C ALA A 219 -14.69 7.68 -18.00
N ARG A 220 -14.99 7.23 -19.22
CA ARG A 220 -14.87 5.82 -19.62
C ARG A 220 -13.44 5.31 -19.49
N PHE A 221 -12.46 6.12 -19.87
CA PHE A 221 -11.05 5.81 -19.70
C PHE A 221 -10.70 5.60 -18.21
N TYR A 222 -10.97 6.59 -17.36
CA TYR A 222 -10.61 6.52 -15.94
C TYR A 222 -11.41 5.48 -15.15
N VAL A 223 -12.68 5.29 -15.47
CA VAL A 223 -13.49 4.23 -14.88
C VAL A 223 -12.95 2.86 -15.29
N ALA A 224 -12.50 2.68 -16.53
CA ALA A 224 -11.88 1.42 -16.97
C ALA A 224 -10.55 1.14 -16.24
N GLU A 225 -9.67 2.14 -16.09
CA GLU A 225 -8.44 1.97 -15.28
C GLU A 225 -8.75 1.67 -13.82
N THR A 226 -9.77 2.33 -13.24
CA THR A 226 -10.23 2.06 -11.87
C THR A 226 -10.75 0.62 -11.73
N VAL A 227 -11.48 0.11 -12.73
CA VAL A 227 -11.94 -1.30 -12.76
C VAL A 227 -10.75 -2.26 -12.72
N LEU A 228 -9.68 -1.99 -13.49
CA LEU A 228 -8.46 -2.82 -13.47
C LEU A 228 -7.73 -2.74 -12.12
N ALA A 229 -7.68 -1.55 -11.51
CA ALA A 229 -7.08 -1.37 -10.19
C ALA A 229 -7.82 -2.15 -9.10
N ILE A 230 -9.16 -2.04 -9.05
CA ILE A 230 -10.01 -2.78 -8.11
C ILE A 230 -9.90 -4.28 -8.36
N GLU A 231 -9.94 -4.74 -9.62
CA GLU A 231 -9.73 -6.15 -9.95
C GLU A 231 -8.38 -6.68 -9.47
N SER A 232 -7.31 -5.87 -9.60
CA SER A 232 -5.96 -6.23 -9.18
C SER A 232 -5.88 -6.53 -7.68
N ILE A 233 -6.51 -5.70 -6.84
CA ILE A 233 -6.52 -5.94 -5.39
C ILE A 233 -7.47 -7.09 -5.00
N HIS A 234 -8.62 -7.22 -5.67
CA HIS A 234 -9.59 -8.31 -5.40
C HIS A 234 -8.99 -9.68 -5.73
N LYS A 235 -8.20 -9.79 -6.81
CA LYS A 235 -7.47 -11.03 -7.17
C LYS A 235 -6.46 -11.47 -6.10
N HIS A 236 -5.96 -10.53 -5.30
CA HIS A 236 -5.07 -10.80 -4.17
C HIS A 236 -5.84 -10.92 -2.83
N ASN A 237 -7.17 -11.10 -2.89
CA ASN A 237 -8.05 -11.26 -1.74
C ASN A 237 -8.09 -10.07 -0.77
N TYR A 238 -7.90 -8.85 -1.28
CA TYR A 238 -8.07 -7.62 -0.51
C TYR A 238 -9.33 -6.88 -0.96
N ILE A 239 -10.08 -6.33 -0.01
CA ILE A 239 -11.15 -5.35 -0.28
C ILE A 239 -10.63 -3.97 0.13
N HIS A 240 -10.81 -2.94 -0.71
CA HIS A 240 -10.30 -1.59 -0.41
C HIS A 240 -11.12 -0.86 0.66
N ARG A 241 -12.45 -0.86 0.51
CA ARG A 241 -13.43 -0.23 1.42
C ARG A 241 -13.39 1.30 1.51
N ASP A 242 -12.54 1.96 0.74
CA ASP A 242 -12.37 3.42 0.73
C ASP A 242 -11.99 3.93 -0.66
N ILE A 243 -12.63 3.38 -1.69
CA ILE A 243 -12.44 3.86 -3.06
C ILE A 243 -13.13 5.22 -3.16
N LYS A 244 -12.34 6.26 -3.46
CA LYS A 244 -12.77 7.66 -3.59
C LYS A 244 -11.80 8.41 -4.52
N PRO A 245 -12.20 9.54 -5.12
CA PRO A 245 -11.34 10.25 -6.08
C PRO A 245 -10.00 10.71 -5.48
N ASP A 246 -9.94 10.99 -4.18
CA ASP A 246 -8.69 11.39 -3.49
C ASP A 246 -7.65 10.26 -3.46
N ASN A 247 -8.08 8.99 -3.59
CA ASN A 247 -7.22 7.82 -3.56
C ASN A 247 -6.83 7.33 -4.98
N LEU A 248 -7.38 7.96 -6.03
CA LEU A 248 -7.07 7.69 -7.43
C LEU A 248 -6.04 8.70 -7.92
N LEU A 249 -4.76 8.33 -7.88
CA LEU A 249 -3.65 9.22 -8.22
C LEU A 249 -3.30 9.13 -9.70
N LEU A 250 -2.77 10.20 -10.27
CA LEU A 250 -2.37 10.27 -11.68
C LEU A 250 -0.85 10.38 -11.80
N ASP A 251 -0.26 9.55 -12.66
CA ASP A 251 1.14 9.70 -13.02
C ASP A 251 1.38 10.87 -13.98
N ARG A 252 2.65 11.10 -14.35
CA ARG A 252 3.04 12.20 -15.26
C ARG A 252 2.44 12.09 -16.67
N TYR A 253 1.97 10.92 -17.06
CA TYR A 253 1.36 10.66 -18.36
C TYR A 253 -0.17 10.65 -18.27
N GLY A 254 -0.72 10.82 -17.07
CA GLY A 254 -2.16 10.88 -16.83
C GLY A 254 -2.83 9.54 -16.57
N HIS A 255 -2.06 8.46 -16.40
CA HIS A 255 -2.61 7.14 -16.05
C HIS A 255 -2.86 7.02 -14.54
N LEU A 256 -3.94 6.31 -14.20
CA LEU A 256 -4.40 6.13 -12.83
C LEU A 256 -3.61 5.06 -12.07
N ARG A 257 -3.32 5.36 -10.81
CA ARG A 257 -2.80 4.42 -9.81
C ARG A 257 -3.61 4.53 -8.52
N LEU A 258 -4.04 3.39 -8.01
CA LEU A 258 -4.78 3.30 -6.75
C LEU A 258 -3.81 3.40 -5.57
N SER A 259 -4.20 4.20 -4.58
CA SER A 259 -3.41 4.49 -3.38
C SER A 259 -4.26 4.38 -2.10
N ASP A 260 -3.61 4.53 -0.94
CA ASP A 260 -4.21 4.56 0.41
C ASP A 260 -5.02 3.31 0.79
N PHE A 261 -4.31 2.21 0.99
CA PHE A 261 -4.84 0.92 1.41
C PHE A 261 -5.02 0.81 2.94
N GLY A 262 -5.05 1.93 3.65
CA GLY A 262 -5.16 1.97 5.12
C GLY A 262 -6.46 1.35 5.63
N LEU A 263 -7.51 1.31 4.82
CA LEU A 263 -8.75 0.63 5.15
C LEU A 263 -8.87 -0.73 4.47
N CYS A 264 -7.83 -1.30 3.87
CA CYS A 264 -7.92 -2.64 3.30
C CYS A 264 -8.14 -3.72 4.35
N LYS A 265 -8.88 -4.77 3.98
CA LYS A 265 -9.00 -5.99 4.79
C LYS A 265 -8.74 -7.21 3.93
N PRO A 266 -7.86 -8.14 4.35
CA PRO A 266 -7.77 -9.45 3.70
C PRO A 266 -9.09 -10.21 3.90
N LEU A 267 -9.52 -10.93 2.89
CA LEU A 267 -10.65 -11.85 2.98
C LEU A 267 -10.24 -13.05 3.85
N ASP A 268 -10.49 -12.96 5.16
CA ASP A 268 -10.38 -14.12 6.04
C ASP A 268 -11.48 -15.12 5.68
N CYS A 269 -11.12 -16.22 5.01
CA CYS A 269 -12.00 -17.34 4.71
C CYS A 269 -12.33 -18.13 6.00
N SER A 270 -13.05 -17.52 6.94
CA SER A 270 -13.69 -18.21 8.09
C SER A 270 -14.71 -17.38 8.89
N THR A 271 -15.12 -16.19 8.44
CA THR A 271 -16.13 -15.41 9.19
C THR A 271 -17.18 -14.78 8.29
N ILE A 272 -17.90 -15.62 7.55
CA ILE A 272 -19.31 -15.34 7.22
C ILE A 272 -20.11 -16.32 8.07
N GLN A 273 -20.24 -16.03 9.36
CA GLN A 273 -21.34 -16.59 10.14
C GLN A 273 -22.51 -15.64 9.95
N GLU A 274 -23.50 -16.08 9.16
CA GLU A 274 -24.85 -15.55 9.21
C GLU A 274 -25.38 -15.78 10.64
N GLY A 275 -25.19 -14.78 11.49
CA GLY A 275 -25.85 -14.73 12.79
C GLY A 275 -27.18 -14.01 12.62
N ASP A 276 -28.27 -14.77 12.72
CA ASP A 276 -29.64 -14.27 12.83
C ASP A 276 -29.73 -13.12 13.85
N PHE A 277 -30.09 -11.93 13.37
CA PHE A 277 -30.61 -10.86 14.22
C PHE A 277 -32.01 -10.53 13.77
N SER A 278 -32.96 -11.26 14.33
CA SER A 278 -34.38 -10.91 14.36
C SER A 278 -34.54 -9.55 15.06
N VAL A 279 -34.79 -8.51 14.27
CA VAL A 279 -35.25 -7.22 14.80
C VAL A 279 -36.72 -7.39 15.15
N GLY A 280 -36.99 -7.51 16.45
CA GLY A 280 -38.33 -7.57 17.00
C GLY A 280 -39.17 -6.37 16.59
N GLU A 281 -40.38 -6.66 16.11
CA GLU A 281 -41.50 -5.74 16.10
C GLU A 281 -41.80 -5.25 17.52
N ASN A 282 -42.33 -4.01 17.59
CA ASN A 282 -42.93 -3.30 18.73
C ASN A 282 -42.09 -2.19 19.38
N LEU A 283 -42.27 -0.96 18.87
CA LEU A 283 -42.70 0.15 19.73
C LEU A 283 -43.55 1.15 18.94
N GLY A 284 -44.81 1.28 19.34
CA GLY A 284 -45.80 2.15 18.70
C GLY A 284 -45.56 3.64 18.95
N THR A 285 -45.91 4.41 17.92
CA THR A 285 -46.55 5.75 17.96
C THR A 285 -46.07 6.77 18.98
N SER A 286 -45.36 7.77 18.47
CA SER A 286 -45.71 9.18 18.72
C SER A 286 -45.31 10.01 17.51
N SER A 287 -46.29 10.25 16.62
CA SER A 287 -46.20 11.25 15.55
C SER A 287 -45.89 12.61 16.16
N LYS A 288 -44.68 13.11 15.91
CA LYS A 288 -44.42 14.55 15.90
C LYS A 288 -44.15 14.93 14.45
N ASN A 289 -45.12 15.61 13.85
CA ASN A 289 -45.02 16.24 12.55
C ASN A 289 -43.84 17.21 12.57
N TYR A 290 -42.70 16.79 12.01
CA TYR A 290 -41.74 17.74 11.48
C TYR A 290 -42.28 18.18 10.12
N ASP A 291 -42.76 19.42 10.09
CA ASP A 291 -43.02 20.14 8.84
C ASP A 291 -41.76 20.06 7.97
N GLN A 292 -41.84 19.27 6.91
CA GLN A 292 -40.86 19.28 5.83
C GLN A 292 -41.04 20.61 5.10
N THR A 293 -40.34 21.64 5.55
CA THR A 293 -39.95 22.71 4.65
C THR A 293 -39.03 22.06 3.62
N ALA A 294 -39.59 21.74 2.44
CA ALA A 294 -38.82 21.25 1.31
C ALA A 294 -37.75 22.31 1.02
N ALA A 295 -36.50 21.99 1.29
CA ALA A 295 -35.39 22.81 0.87
C ALA A 295 -35.55 23.10 -0.63
N PRO A 296 -35.34 24.35 -1.09
CA PRO A 296 -35.48 24.68 -2.50
C PRO A 296 -34.64 23.72 -3.34
N LYS A 297 -35.24 23.17 -4.40
CA LYS A 297 -34.54 22.28 -5.34
C LYS A 297 -33.39 23.06 -5.97
N ARG A 298 -32.17 22.86 -5.47
CA ARG A 298 -30.96 23.50 -5.98
C ARG A 298 -30.67 23.00 -7.39
N THR A 299 -30.25 23.91 -8.27
CA THR A 299 -29.81 23.54 -9.63
C THR A 299 -28.53 22.70 -9.60
N GLN A 300 -28.19 22.02 -10.70
CA GLN A 300 -26.94 21.24 -10.80
C GLN A 300 -25.72 22.10 -10.44
N GLN A 301 -25.66 23.33 -10.98
CA GLN A 301 -24.57 24.27 -10.78
C GLN A 301 -24.46 24.75 -9.32
N GLU A 302 -25.60 24.99 -8.65
CA GLU A 302 -25.62 25.34 -7.23
C GLU A 302 -25.14 24.19 -6.34
N GLN A 303 -25.50 22.94 -6.68
CA GLN A 303 -25.03 21.76 -5.95
C GLN A 303 -23.52 21.56 -6.10
N LEU A 304 -22.99 21.72 -7.32
CA LEU A 304 -21.56 21.65 -7.60
C LEU A 304 -20.77 22.70 -6.80
N GLN A 305 -21.16 23.97 -6.85
CA GLN A 305 -20.49 25.04 -6.11
C GLN A 305 -20.51 24.80 -4.59
N HIS A 306 -21.63 24.31 -4.08
CA HIS A 306 -21.77 24.00 -2.66
C HIS A 306 -20.89 22.81 -2.25
N TRP A 307 -20.86 21.76 -3.07
CA TRP A 307 -20.00 20.61 -2.87
C TRP A 307 -18.52 21.01 -2.87
N GLN A 308 -18.04 21.78 -3.86
CA GLN A 308 -16.65 22.24 -3.93
C GLN A 308 -16.24 23.05 -2.68
N LYS A 309 -17.12 23.94 -2.21
CA LYS A 309 -16.88 24.74 -0.99
C LYS A 309 -16.79 23.86 0.27
N ASN A 310 -17.75 22.95 0.45
CA ASN A 310 -17.80 22.09 1.62
C ASN A 310 -16.71 21.03 1.62
N ARG A 311 -16.33 20.51 0.45
CA ARG A 311 -15.28 19.52 0.30
C ARG A 311 -13.93 20.06 0.76
N ARG A 312 -13.56 21.29 0.35
CA ARG A 312 -12.34 21.95 0.84
C ARG A 312 -12.31 22.04 2.37
N MET A 313 -13.45 22.33 3.02
CA MET A 313 -13.50 22.34 4.50
C MET A 313 -13.39 20.94 5.12
N LEU A 314 -13.97 19.93 4.48
CA LEU A 314 -14.02 18.56 5.00
C LEU A 314 -12.76 17.74 4.70
N ALA A 315 -11.99 18.08 3.66
CA ALA A 315 -10.67 17.51 3.39
C ALA A 315 -9.71 17.68 4.58
N TYR A 316 -9.91 18.73 5.39
CA TYR A 316 -9.12 19.00 6.61
C TYR A 316 -9.75 18.41 7.89
N SER A 317 -10.91 17.75 7.81
CA SER A 317 -11.61 17.12 8.94
C SER A 317 -11.22 15.65 9.09
N THR A 318 -11.19 15.15 10.33
CA THR A 318 -10.84 13.75 10.64
C THR A 318 -11.93 12.73 10.26
N VAL A 319 -13.14 13.21 9.97
CA VAL A 319 -14.29 12.44 9.53
C VAL A 319 -14.70 12.99 8.16
N GLY A 320 -14.08 12.47 7.10
CA GLY A 320 -14.41 12.83 5.72
C GLY A 320 -15.88 12.52 5.38
N THR A 321 -16.34 12.98 4.23
CA THR A 321 -17.73 12.81 3.81
C THR A 321 -17.99 11.36 3.36
N PRO A 322 -19.12 10.73 3.78
CA PRO A 322 -19.43 9.33 3.45
C PRO A 322 -19.93 9.11 2.01
N ASP A 323 -19.63 10.02 1.08
CA ASP A 323 -20.28 10.13 -0.24
C ASP A 323 -20.17 8.87 -1.11
N TYR A 324 -19.08 8.11 -0.95
CA TYR A 324 -18.75 6.93 -1.76
C TYR A 324 -19.01 5.61 -1.02
N ILE A 325 -19.49 5.65 0.22
CA ILE A 325 -19.65 4.47 1.07
C ILE A 325 -20.90 3.67 0.64
N ALA A 326 -20.75 2.35 0.51
CA ALA A 326 -21.86 1.46 0.19
C ALA A 326 -22.86 1.32 1.35
N PRO A 327 -24.17 1.15 1.07
CA PRO A 327 -25.20 1.08 2.10
C PRO A 327 -25.00 -0.11 3.07
N GLU A 328 -24.54 -1.26 2.59
CA GLU A 328 -24.23 -2.43 3.42
C GLU A 328 -23.07 -2.20 4.40
N VAL A 329 -22.11 -1.35 4.04
CA VAL A 329 -21.00 -0.94 4.91
C VAL A 329 -21.52 -0.04 6.04
N LEU A 330 -22.41 0.91 5.73
CA LEU A 330 -23.07 1.75 6.73
C LEU A 330 -23.95 0.94 7.69
N LEU A 331 -24.69 -0.03 7.15
CA LEU A 331 -25.62 -0.87 7.92
C LEU A 331 -24.93 -2.00 8.69
N LYS A 332 -23.61 -2.20 8.50
CA LYS A 332 -22.81 -3.26 9.15
C LYS A 332 -23.38 -4.67 8.95
N LYS A 333 -24.06 -4.93 7.82
CA LYS A 333 -24.76 -6.21 7.54
C LYS A 333 -23.84 -7.34 7.05
N GLY A 334 -22.54 -7.24 7.29
CA GLY A 334 -21.55 -7.99 6.52
C GLY A 334 -21.46 -7.44 5.08
N TYR A 335 -20.25 -7.42 4.53
CA TYR A 335 -19.99 -6.93 3.19
C TYR A 335 -18.78 -7.67 2.61
N GLY A 336 -18.75 -7.84 1.31
CA GLY A 336 -17.64 -8.39 0.55
C GLY A 336 -17.00 -7.36 -0.39
N MET A 337 -16.38 -7.86 -1.44
CA MET A 337 -15.67 -7.09 -2.47
C MET A 337 -16.60 -6.19 -3.30
N GLU A 338 -17.89 -6.48 -3.31
CA GLU A 338 -18.92 -5.74 -4.04
C GLU A 338 -19.09 -4.30 -3.56
N CYS A 339 -18.65 -3.95 -2.35
CA CYS A 339 -18.77 -2.59 -1.84
C CYS A 339 -17.88 -1.60 -2.61
N ASP A 340 -16.73 -2.05 -3.12
CA ASP A 340 -15.84 -1.22 -3.95
C ASP A 340 -16.50 -0.86 -5.30
N TRP A 341 -17.34 -1.75 -5.85
CA TRP A 341 -18.11 -1.49 -7.08
C TRP A 341 -19.22 -0.45 -6.89
N TRP A 342 -19.78 -0.33 -5.68
CA TRP A 342 -20.69 0.78 -5.35
C TRP A 342 -19.95 2.11 -5.42
N SER A 343 -18.78 2.17 -4.78
CA SER A 343 -17.94 3.37 -4.76
C SER A 343 -17.53 3.78 -6.17
N LEU A 344 -17.19 2.83 -7.05
CA LEU A 344 -16.97 3.09 -8.49
C LEU A 344 -18.18 3.77 -9.15
N GLY A 345 -19.39 3.29 -8.88
CA GLY A 345 -20.62 3.88 -9.42
C GLY A 345 -20.86 5.32 -8.93
N ALA A 346 -20.53 5.60 -7.67
CA ALA A 346 -20.63 6.94 -7.11
C ALA A 346 -19.59 7.91 -7.71
N ILE A 347 -18.36 7.43 -7.92
CA ILE A 347 -17.28 8.19 -8.58
C ILE A 347 -17.63 8.48 -10.04
N MET A 348 -18.11 7.47 -10.79
CA MET A 348 -18.53 7.67 -12.17
C MET A 348 -19.67 8.71 -12.27
N TYR A 349 -20.65 8.65 -11.36
CA TYR A 349 -21.70 9.66 -11.29
C TYR A 349 -21.09 11.05 -11.07
N GLU A 350 -20.17 11.19 -10.13
CA GLU A 350 -19.51 12.47 -9.85
C GLU A 350 -18.68 12.97 -11.03
N MET A 351 -17.94 12.10 -11.73
CA MET A 351 -17.22 12.47 -12.95
C MET A 351 -18.14 13.08 -14.00
N LEU A 352 -19.34 12.52 -14.18
CA LEU A 352 -20.26 12.90 -15.24
C LEU A 352 -21.23 14.03 -14.85
N VAL A 353 -21.56 14.15 -13.57
CA VAL A 353 -22.57 15.09 -13.05
C VAL A 353 -21.94 16.26 -12.30
N GLY A 354 -20.72 16.09 -11.78
CA GLY A 354 -19.92 17.08 -11.07
C GLY A 354 -20.04 17.03 -9.54
N TYR A 355 -20.95 16.23 -8.99
CA TYR A 355 -21.06 16.03 -7.55
C TYR A 355 -21.53 14.60 -7.23
N PRO A 356 -21.27 14.07 -6.02
CA PRO A 356 -21.67 12.72 -5.66
C PRO A 356 -23.20 12.52 -5.63
N PRO A 357 -23.71 11.32 -5.99
CA PRO A 357 -25.16 11.08 -6.19
C PRO A 357 -26.02 11.32 -4.94
N PHE A 358 -25.43 11.15 -3.75
CA PHE A 358 -26.14 11.24 -2.47
C PHE A 358 -25.71 12.44 -1.63
N TYR A 359 -24.98 13.38 -2.23
CA TYR A 359 -24.42 14.53 -1.52
C TYR A 359 -25.48 15.32 -0.73
N SER A 360 -25.09 15.78 0.45
CA SER A 360 -25.86 16.67 1.31
C SER A 360 -24.93 17.51 2.17
N ASP A 361 -25.43 18.65 2.65
CA ASP A 361 -24.68 19.58 3.49
C ASP A 361 -24.23 18.94 4.83
N GLU A 362 -25.00 17.99 5.33
CA GLU A 362 -24.72 17.26 6.58
C GLU A 362 -24.39 15.78 6.30
N PRO A 363 -23.27 15.24 6.83
CA PRO A 363 -22.88 13.84 6.61
C PRO A 363 -23.94 12.81 6.98
N MET A 364 -24.69 13.03 8.05
CA MET A 364 -25.78 12.12 8.46
C MET A 364 -26.94 12.13 7.46
N SER A 365 -27.20 13.27 6.81
CA SER A 365 -28.18 13.37 5.74
C SER A 365 -27.70 12.64 4.49
N THR A 366 -26.41 12.72 4.14
CA THR A 366 -25.79 11.88 3.10
C THR A 366 -25.98 10.39 3.40
N CYS A 367 -25.66 9.93 4.62
CA CYS A 367 -25.89 8.54 5.03
C CYS A 367 -27.36 8.10 4.87
N ARG A 368 -28.32 8.95 5.25
CA ARG A 368 -29.76 8.67 5.08
C ARG A 368 -30.14 8.54 3.61
N LYS A 369 -29.59 9.37 2.72
CA LYS A 369 -29.80 9.28 1.27
C LYS A 369 -29.20 7.99 0.70
N ILE A 370 -27.99 7.61 1.13
CA ILE A 370 -27.34 6.35 0.73
C ILE A 370 -28.17 5.13 1.13
N VAL A 371 -28.63 5.06 2.39
CA VAL A 371 -29.48 3.94 2.85
C VAL A 371 -30.79 3.87 2.06
N ASN A 372 -31.34 5.03 1.68
CA ASN A 372 -32.57 5.15 0.88
C ASN A 372 -32.28 5.44 -0.60
N TRP A 373 -31.19 4.89 -1.15
CA TRP A 373 -30.69 5.23 -2.49
C TRP A 373 -31.76 5.09 -3.58
N LYS A 374 -32.66 4.11 -3.47
CA LYS A 374 -33.73 3.86 -4.47
C LYS A 374 -34.62 5.08 -4.73
N SER A 375 -34.86 5.91 -3.72
CA SER A 375 -35.69 7.12 -3.85
C SER A 375 -34.86 8.39 -4.09
N HIS A 376 -33.54 8.31 -3.94
CA HIS A 376 -32.64 9.47 -3.96
C HIS A 376 -31.69 9.49 -5.16
N LEU A 377 -31.41 8.35 -5.79
CA LEU A 377 -30.63 8.30 -7.03
C LEU A 377 -31.46 8.94 -8.15
N LYS A 378 -31.00 10.11 -8.62
CA LYS A 378 -31.64 10.88 -9.68
C LYS A 378 -30.57 11.41 -10.61
N PHE A 379 -30.83 11.41 -11.91
CA PHE A 379 -29.93 11.96 -12.91
C PHE A 379 -30.45 13.33 -13.37
N PRO A 380 -29.69 14.42 -13.18
CA PRO A 380 -30.06 15.74 -13.70
C PRO A 380 -30.21 15.70 -15.22
N GLU A 381 -31.22 16.40 -15.76
CA GLU A 381 -31.44 16.46 -17.20
C GLU A 381 -30.32 17.25 -17.90
N GLU A 382 -29.76 18.22 -17.18
CA GLU A 382 -28.70 19.11 -17.63
C GLU A 382 -27.38 18.37 -17.92
N ALA A 383 -27.14 17.25 -17.24
CA ALA A 383 -25.94 16.43 -17.42
C ALA A 383 -25.91 15.66 -18.75
N LYS A 384 -27.05 15.54 -19.46
CA LYS A 384 -27.16 14.92 -20.80
C LYS A 384 -26.50 13.53 -20.95
N LEU A 385 -26.56 12.71 -19.90
CA LEU A 385 -25.94 11.38 -19.91
C LEU A 385 -26.61 10.41 -20.88
N SER A 386 -25.81 9.58 -21.54
CA SER A 386 -26.24 8.49 -22.41
C SER A 386 -27.08 7.45 -21.64
N PRO A 387 -27.99 6.73 -22.34
CA PRO A 387 -28.72 5.62 -21.75
C PRO A 387 -27.78 4.56 -21.14
N GLU A 388 -26.67 4.27 -21.80
CA GLU A 388 -25.67 3.29 -21.38
C GLU A 388 -24.95 3.73 -20.09
N ALA A 389 -24.63 5.02 -19.95
CA ALA A 389 -24.03 5.57 -18.73
C ALA A 389 -25.00 5.47 -17.54
N LYS A 390 -26.26 5.87 -17.74
CA LYS A 390 -27.30 5.79 -16.71
C LYS A 390 -27.56 4.34 -16.28
N ASP A 391 -27.62 3.41 -17.24
CA ASP A 391 -27.80 1.98 -16.99
C ASP A 391 -26.62 1.41 -16.20
N PHE A 392 -25.38 1.74 -16.59
CA PHE A 392 -24.19 1.26 -15.90
C PHE A 392 -24.12 1.75 -14.45
N ILE A 393 -24.32 3.07 -14.22
CA ILE A 393 -24.37 3.65 -12.87
C ILE A 393 -25.47 2.99 -12.03
N SER A 394 -26.67 2.79 -12.60
CA SER A 394 -27.80 2.20 -11.89
C SER A 394 -27.55 0.75 -11.49
N LYS A 395 -26.79 0.00 -12.29
CA LYS A 395 -26.40 -1.39 -12.00
C LYS A 395 -25.24 -1.51 -11.00
N LEU A 396 -24.44 -0.46 -10.82
CA LEU A 396 -23.45 -0.38 -9.73
C LEU A 396 -24.09 0.13 -8.42
N LEU A 397 -24.90 1.18 -8.51
CA LEU A 397 -25.62 1.79 -7.39
C LEU A 397 -26.93 1.06 -7.11
N CYS A 398 -26.85 -0.24 -6.82
CA CYS A 398 -27.99 -1.05 -6.45
C CYS A 398 -27.72 -2.01 -5.28
N ASN A 399 -28.70 -2.87 -4.98
CA ASN A 399 -28.57 -3.91 -3.97
C ASN A 399 -27.44 -4.89 -4.34
N VAL A 400 -26.66 -5.32 -3.34
CA VAL A 400 -25.53 -6.26 -3.46
C VAL A 400 -25.81 -7.45 -4.40
N ASN A 401 -26.96 -8.13 -4.22
CA ASN A 401 -27.31 -9.34 -4.97
C ASN A 401 -27.48 -9.13 -6.49
N HIS A 402 -27.74 -7.90 -6.92
CA HIS A 402 -27.94 -7.55 -8.32
C HIS A 402 -26.83 -6.64 -8.87
N ARG A 403 -25.86 -6.28 -8.03
CA ARG A 403 -24.80 -5.36 -8.40
C ARG A 403 -23.86 -5.99 -9.42
N LEU A 404 -23.51 -5.21 -10.45
CA LEU A 404 -22.46 -5.64 -11.37
C LEU A 404 -21.15 -5.86 -10.63
N GLY A 405 -20.45 -6.94 -10.99
CA GLY A 405 -19.19 -7.32 -10.36
C GLY A 405 -19.36 -8.33 -9.21
N SER A 406 -20.58 -8.58 -8.74
CA SER A 406 -20.85 -9.60 -7.71
C SER A 406 -20.53 -11.03 -8.18
N LYS A 407 -20.59 -11.32 -9.49
CA LYS A 407 -20.13 -12.60 -10.06
C LYS A 407 -18.76 -12.51 -10.74
N GLY A 408 -18.04 -11.41 -10.50
CA GLY A 408 -16.71 -11.14 -11.03
C GLY A 408 -16.66 -9.98 -12.01
N THR A 409 -15.46 -9.42 -12.17
CA THR A 409 -15.20 -8.19 -12.94
C THR A 409 -15.56 -8.30 -14.42
N ASN A 410 -15.64 -9.50 -14.99
CA ASN A 410 -16.03 -9.69 -16.39
C ASN A 410 -17.43 -9.15 -16.71
N GLU A 411 -18.37 -9.19 -15.75
CA GLU A 411 -19.70 -8.59 -15.92
C GLU A 411 -19.62 -7.07 -16.13
N ILE A 412 -18.68 -6.42 -15.43
CA ILE A 412 -18.43 -4.98 -15.57
C ILE A 412 -17.79 -4.70 -16.93
N LYS A 413 -16.73 -5.44 -17.28
CA LYS A 413 -15.98 -5.23 -18.54
C LYS A 413 -16.83 -5.44 -19.80
N ALA A 414 -17.82 -6.33 -19.72
CA ALA A 414 -18.74 -6.64 -20.82
C ALA A 414 -19.87 -5.61 -20.98
N HIS A 415 -19.99 -4.62 -20.09
CA HIS A 415 -21.06 -3.64 -20.17
C HIS A 415 -20.97 -2.78 -21.44
N PRO A 416 -22.06 -2.53 -22.18
CA PRO A 416 -22.04 -1.76 -23.43
C PRO A 416 -21.44 -0.35 -23.32
N TRP A 417 -21.46 0.24 -22.12
CA TRP A 417 -20.86 1.54 -21.86
C TRP A 417 -19.33 1.57 -22.09
N PHE A 418 -18.65 0.42 -21.98
CA PHE A 418 -17.22 0.28 -22.27
C PHE A 418 -16.91 -0.04 -23.75
N LYS A 419 -17.88 0.10 -24.66
CA LYS A 419 -17.66 -0.17 -26.08
C LYS A 419 -16.46 0.63 -26.61
N GLY A 420 -15.50 -0.08 -27.19
CA GLY A 420 -14.28 0.50 -27.76
C GLY A 420 -13.07 0.54 -26.81
N ILE A 421 -13.23 0.16 -25.54
CA ILE A 421 -12.10 0.03 -24.60
C ILE A 421 -11.33 -1.26 -24.88
N ASP A 422 -10.01 -1.11 -25.02
CA ASP A 422 -9.06 -2.21 -25.05
C ASP A 422 -8.46 -2.42 -23.64
N TRP A 423 -9.01 -3.37 -22.90
CA TRP A 423 -8.63 -3.62 -21.50
C TRP A 423 -7.19 -4.06 -21.31
N ASP A 424 -6.59 -4.72 -22.32
CA ASP A 424 -5.22 -5.23 -22.22
C ASP A 424 -4.18 -4.15 -22.55
N ARG A 425 -4.59 -3.13 -23.31
CA ARG A 425 -3.72 -2.06 -23.80
C ARG A 425 -3.96 -0.67 -23.20
N ILE A 426 -4.91 -0.54 -22.27
CA ILE A 426 -5.32 0.78 -21.76
C ILE A 426 -4.18 1.60 -21.14
N TYR A 427 -3.24 0.94 -20.44
CA TYR A 427 -2.05 1.59 -19.85
C TYR A 427 -0.93 1.88 -20.88
N GLN A 428 -1.11 1.48 -22.13
CA GLN A 428 -0.23 1.80 -23.25
C GLN A 428 -0.87 2.81 -24.22
N MET A 429 -2.15 3.14 -24.02
CA MET A 429 -2.85 4.18 -24.76
C MET A 429 -2.50 5.55 -24.18
N GLU A 430 -2.72 6.60 -24.97
CA GLU A 430 -2.64 7.96 -24.45
C GLU A 430 -3.78 8.19 -23.44
N ALA A 431 -3.46 8.75 -22.28
CA ALA A 431 -4.44 9.02 -21.25
C ALA A 431 -5.42 10.11 -21.69
N ALA A 432 -6.65 10.05 -21.17
CA ALA A 432 -7.70 11.00 -21.52
C ALA A 432 -7.38 12.45 -21.09
N PHE A 433 -6.58 12.61 -20.04
CA PHE A 433 -6.05 13.89 -19.60
C PHE A 433 -4.59 13.74 -19.19
N ILE A 434 -3.71 14.53 -19.80
CA ILE A 434 -2.28 14.58 -19.46
C ILE A 434 -2.07 15.79 -18.53
N PRO A 435 -1.63 15.57 -17.27
CA PRO A 435 -1.38 16.66 -16.34
C PRO A 435 -0.17 17.49 -16.80
N GLU A 436 -0.25 18.79 -16.59
CA GLU A 436 0.91 19.68 -16.76
C GLU A 436 1.89 19.40 -15.61
N VAL A 437 3.14 19.05 -15.95
CA VAL A 437 4.21 18.75 -15.00
C VAL A 437 5.51 19.35 -15.57
N ASN A 438 6.00 20.41 -14.92
CA ASN A 438 7.13 21.20 -15.38
C ASN A 438 8.49 20.61 -15.01
N ASP A 439 8.56 19.95 -13.84
CA ASP A 439 9.79 19.35 -13.31
C ASP A 439 9.50 18.17 -12.36
N GLU A 440 10.55 17.49 -11.91
CA GLU A 440 10.46 16.27 -11.08
C GLU A 440 9.91 16.51 -9.65
N LEU A 441 9.90 17.76 -9.18
CA LEU A 441 9.40 18.18 -7.88
C LEU A 441 8.10 19.00 -8.00
N ASP A 442 7.52 19.09 -9.19
CA ASP A 442 6.37 19.96 -9.46
C ASP A 442 5.12 19.53 -8.69
N THR A 443 4.70 20.36 -7.74
CA THR A 443 3.50 20.14 -6.91
C THR A 443 2.26 20.89 -7.40
N GLN A 444 2.25 21.44 -8.61
CA GLN A 444 1.11 22.25 -9.08
C GLN A 444 -0.22 21.49 -9.10
N ASN A 445 -0.18 20.16 -9.23
CA ASN A 445 -1.36 19.29 -9.23
C ASN A 445 -1.83 18.86 -7.83
N PHE A 446 -1.20 19.37 -6.78
CA PHE A 446 -1.57 19.11 -5.39
C PHE A 446 -2.16 20.35 -4.73
N GLU A 447 -2.98 20.15 -3.70
CA GLU A 447 -3.34 21.23 -2.79
C GLU A 447 -2.10 21.78 -2.09
N LYS A 448 -2.04 23.11 -1.94
CA LYS A 448 -0.95 23.76 -1.21
C LYS A 448 -1.25 23.72 0.29
N PHE A 449 -0.32 23.15 1.05
CA PHE A 449 -0.38 23.11 2.51
C PHE A 449 0.47 24.24 3.09
N ASP A 450 -0.07 24.98 4.05
CA ASP A 450 0.72 25.96 4.80
C ASP A 450 1.69 25.23 5.72
N ASP A 451 2.99 25.42 5.50
CA ASP A 451 4.07 24.81 6.30
C ASP A 451 4.12 25.32 7.76
N SER A 452 3.25 26.25 8.14
CA SER A 452 3.27 26.95 9.43
C SER A 452 2.97 26.09 10.67
N GLU A 453 2.48 24.86 10.51
CA GLU A 453 2.25 23.95 11.65
C GLU A 453 3.43 23.00 11.95
N SER A 454 4.44 22.94 11.08
CA SER A 454 5.62 22.08 11.31
C SER A 454 6.73 22.84 12.03
N GLN A 455 6.56 23.09 13.32
CA GLN A 455 7.71 23.45 14.15
C GLN A 455 8.73 22.31 14.11
N THR A 456 9.89 22.62 13.52
CA THR A 456 11.15 21.90 13.67
C THR A 456 11.40 21.52 15.12
N ILE A 457 11.15 20.27 15.47
CA ILE A 457 11.82 19.64 16.60
C ILE A 457 13.08 19.02 16.01
N THR A 458 14.18 19.75 16.10
CA THR A 458 15.52 19.18 15.96
C THR A 458 15.64 18.08 16.99
N SER A 459 15.68 16.82 16.56
CA SER A 459 15.96 15.71 17.45
C SER A 459 17.39 15.88 17.98
N SER A 460 17.50 15.84 19.30
CA SER A 460 18.78 15.76 20.00
C SER A 460 19.53 14.54 19.50
N LYS A 461 20.76 14.76 19.01
CA LYS A 461 21.71 13.71 18.64
C LYS A 461 21.79 12.70 19.79
N SER A 462 21.22 11.51 19.60
CA SER A 462 21.51 10.37 20.46
C SER A 462 22.46 9.45 19.72
N GLY A 463 23.67 9.35 20.27
CA GLY A 463 24.76 8.56 19.72
C GLY A 463 24.44 7.07 19.63
N PRO A 464 25.31 6.31 18.94
CA PRO A 464 25.03 4.93 18.61
C PRO A 464 25.18 4.05 19.88
N TRP A 465 24.27 3.09 20.04
CA TRP A 465 24.28 1.99 21.01
C TRP A 465 23.65 2.24 22.39
N ARG A 466 22.32 2.07 22.46
CA ARG A 466 21.57 1.18 23.39
C ARG A 466 20.16 1.72 23.58
N LYS A 467 19.13 1.08 23.00
CA LYS A 467 17.78 1.07 23.62
C LYS A 467 17.07 -0.24 23.30
N MET A 468 16.64 -0.93 24.36
CA MET A 468 15.72 -2.06 24.28
C MET A 468 14.40 -1.62 23.62
N LEU A 469 13.73 -2.57 22.96
CA LEU A 469 12.37 -2.39 22.41
C LEU A 469 11.47 -1.73 23.46
N SER A 470 11.03 -0.51 23.17
CA SER A 470 9.96 0.16 23.91
C SER A 470 8.70 -0.72 23.82
N SER A 471 7.84 -0.70 24.85
CA SER A 471 6.56 -1.44 24.78
C SER A 471 5.69 -1.02 23.59
N LYS A 472 5.92 0.18 23.05
CA LYS A 472 5.27 0.70 21.84
C LYS A 472 5.74 0.01 20.55
N ASP A 473 6.98 -0.47 20.51
CA ASP A 473 7.58 -1.06 19.30
C ASP A 473 7.15 -2.51 19.06
N VAL A 474 6.68 -3.20 20.10
CA VAL A 474 6.19 -4.58 20.01
C VAL A 474 5.09 -4.73 18.95
N ASN A 475 4.22 -3.73 18.83
CA ASN A 475 3.10 -3.74 17.89
C ASN A 475 3.52 -3.53 16.42
N PHE A 476 4.74 -3.03 16.19
CA PHE A 476 5.29 -2.69 14.87
C PHE A 476 6.52 -3.54 14.52
N VAL A 477 6.75 -4.64 15.23
CA VAL A 477 7.80 -5.61 14.90
C VAL A 477 7.56 -6.15 13.49
N GLY A 478 8.63 -6.16 12.69
CA GLY A 478 8.57 -6.62 11.31
C GLY A 478 8.03 -5.59 10.33
N TYR A 479 7.75 -4.34 10.74
CA TYR A 479 7.27 -3.28 9.84
C TYR A 479 8.25 -2.94 8.71
N THR A 480 9.55 -3.01 8.97
CA THR A 480 10.61 -2.66 8.03
C THR A 480 10.62 -3.61 6.82
N TYR A 481 10.48 -3.05 5.63
CA TYR A 481 10.52 -3.74 4.34
C TYR A 481 11.42 -2.97 3.37
N LYS A 482 12.14 -3.65 2.49
CA LYS A 482 12.93 -3.02 1.42
C LYS A 482 12.77 -3.86 0.16
N ASN A 483 12.24 -3.28 -0.90
CA ASN A 483 12.11 -3.92 -2.20
C ASN A 483 13.47 -3.86 -2.92
N PHE A 484 14.27 -4.92 -2.79
CA PHE A 484 15.61 -4.97 -3.35
C PHE A 484 15.63 -5.13 -4.88
N GLU A 485 14.53 -5.55 -5.51
CA GLU A 485 14.44 -5.75 -6.96
C GLU A 485 14.20 -4.44 -7.71
N ILE A 486 13.41 -3.51 -7.13
CA ILE A 486 13.14 -2.19 -7.75
C ILE A 486 14.29 -1.21 -7.51
N VAL A 487 14.93 -1.26 -6.33
CA VAL A 487 16.00 -0.33 -5.94
C VAL A 487 17.31 -0.61 -6.70
N ASN A 488 17.43 -1.75 -7.38
CA ASN A 488 18.65 -2.19 -8.03
C ASN A 488 18.35 -2.94 -9.33
N ASP A 489 18.26 -2.23 -10.45
CA ASP A 489 18.30 -2.84 -11.78
C ASP A 489 19.76 -3.20 -12.13
N TYR A 490 20.32 -4.20 -11.42
CA TYR A 490 21.66 -4.71 -11.73
C TYR A 490 21.55 -5.80 -12.80
N GLU A 491 21.44 -5.39 -14.06
CA GLU A 491 21.77 -6.29 -15.16
C GLU A 491 23.27 -6.64 -15.08
N VAL A 492 23.57 -7.93 -15.01
CA VAL A 492 24.94 -8.44 -15.13
C VAL A 492 25.37 -8.19 -16.59
N PRO A 493 26.44 -7.40 -16.84
CA PRO A 493 26.97 -7.23 -18.20
C PRO A 493 27.29 -8.60 -18.80
N GLY A 494 26.71 -8.89 -19.98
CA GLY A 494 26.84 -10.18 -20.69
C GLY A 494 25.59 -11.07 -20.68
N MET A 495 24.61 -10.88 -19.78
CA MET A 495 23.36 -11.67 -19.80
C MET A 495 22.24 -11.07 -20.69
N ALA A 496 22.33 -9.79 -21.05
CA ALA A 496 21.37 -9.14 -21.95
C ALA A 496 21.48 -9.64 -23.41
N GLU A 497 22.69 -10.07 -23.84
CA GLU A 497 22.93 -10.52 -25.21
C GLU A 497 22.46 -11.96 -25.46
N LEU A 498 22.45 -12.82 -24.43
CA LEU A 498 21.85 -14.16 -24.48
C LEU A 498 20.31 -14.11 -24.55
N LYS A 499 19.67 -13.03 -24.08
CA LYS A 499 18.21 -12.86 -24.14
C LYS A 499 17.71 -12.45 -25.54
N LYS A 500 18.55 -11.84 -26.39
CA LYS A 500 18.14 -11.41 -27.74
C LYS A 500 17.86 -12.56 -28.71
N LYS A 501 18.26 -13.80 -28.39
CA LYS A 501 17.97 -14.99 -29.21
C LYS A 501 16.68 -15.74 -28.85
N ASN A 502 15.92 -15.28 -27.85
CA ASN A 502 14.66 -15.95 -27.47
C ASN A 502 13.54 -14.93 -27.27
N THR A 503 12.85 -14.58 -28.36
CA THR A 503 11.67 -13.72 -28.32
C THR A 503 10.43 -14.52 -27.93
N LYS A 504 10.13 -14.54 -26.62
CA LYS A 504 8.75 -14.70 -26.09
C LYS A 504 8.56 -13.78 -24.88
N PRO A 505 7.34 -13.24 -24.68
CA PRO A 505 7.08 -12.17 -23.72
C PRO A 505 7.25 -12.65 -22.27
N ARG A 506 7.72 -11.73 -21.42
CA ARG A 506 7.93 -11.88 -19.97
C ARG A 506 6.73 -12.55 -19.29
N ARG A 507 7.00 -13.56 -18.46
CA ARG A 507 6.03 -14.21 -17.56
C ARG A 507 6.76 -14.86 -16.36
N PRO A 508 6.03 -15.32 -15.31
CA PRO A 508 6.11 -14.79 -13.95
C PRO A 508 6.77 -15.76 -12.96
N THR A 509 6.68 -15.40 -11.68
CA THR A 509 7.19 -16.03 -10.45
C THR A 509 7.15 -17.57 -10.37
N ILE A 510 8.14 -18.09 -9.64
CA ILE A 510 8.43 -19.51 -9.36
C ILE A 510 7.24 -20.18 -8.65
N LYS A 511 6.29 -20.70 -9.42
CA LYS A 511 5.28 -21.66 -8.96
C LYS A 511 4.55 -22.33 -10.15
N SER A 512 5.29 -23.07 -10.98
CA SER A 512 4.69 -24.10 -11.87
C SER A 512 5.71 -25.13 -12.38
N LEU A 513 6.74 -25.46 -11.59
CA LEU A 513 7.74 -26.48 -11.98
C LEU A 513 7.38 -27.91 -11.54
N PHE A 514 6.15 -28.13 -11.07
CA PHE A 514 5.64 -29.46 -10.75
C PHE A 514 4.17 -29.54 -11.11
N GLU A 515 3.87 -29.94 -12.34
CA GLU A 515 2.77 -30.83 -12.70
C GLU A 515 2.89 -31.21 -14.19
N ASP A 516 2.90 -32.53 -14.42
CA ASP A 516 2.69 -33.31 -15.64
C ASP A 516 3.74 -33.33 -16.77
N GLU A 517 4.56 -34.40 -16.77
CA GLU A 517 5.00 -35.07 -18.00
C GLU A 517 4.14 -36.32 -18.23
N SER A 518 3.40 -36.33 -19.34
CA SER A 518 3.20 -37.56 -20.12
C SER A 518 3.26 -37.24 -21.61
N GLU A 519 4.26 -37.86 -22.25
CA GLU A 519 4.42 -38.24 -23.66
C GLU A 519 4.21 -37.22 -24.79
N ALA A 520 5.29 -36.92 -25.54
CA ALA A 520 5.41 -37.22 -26.98
C ALA A 520 6.76 -36.77 -27.58
N SER A 521 7.10 -37.39 -28.70
CA SER A 521 8.39 -37.67 -29.31
C SER A 521 8.96 -36.66 -30.32
N GLU A 522 10.30 -36.71 -30.45
CA GLU A 522 11.13 -36.70 -31.68
C GLU A 522 11.38 -35.44 -32.57
N THR A 523 12.70 -35.15 -32.68
CA THR A 523 13.53 -34.86 -33.89
C THR A 523 13.78 -33.43 -34.42
N SER A 524 15.07 -33.03 -34.32
CA SER A 524 16.02 -32.74 -35.42
C SER A 524 16.78 -31.40 -35.35
N SER A 525 18.01 -31.50 -35.83
CA SER A 525 19.22 -30.67 -35.71
C SER A 525 19.33 -29.46 -36.65
N GLN A 526 20.11 -28.44 -36.28
CA GLN A 526 21.26 -27.91 -37.07
C GLN A 526 22.06 -26.80 -36.36
N GLN A 527 23.39 -26.91 -36.44
CA GLN A 527 24.41 -25.96 -35.96
C GLN A 527 24.71 -24.86 -37.01
N SER A 528 25.07 -23.64 -36.55
CA SER A 528 25.98 -22.75 -37.28
C SER A 528 26.83 -21.92 -36.30
N GLN A 529 28.15 -21.98 -36.48
CA GLN A 529 29.18 -21.30 -35.70
C GLN A 529 29.33 -19.83 -36.12
N GLY A 530 29.55 -18.94 -35.15
CA GLY A 530 30.01 -17.56 -35.34
C GLY A 530 30.87 -17.14 -34.15
N SER A 531 32.11 -16.75 -34.43
CA SER A 531 33.23 -16.50 -33.51
C SER A 531 33.01 -15.32 -32.56
N VAL A 532 33.39 -15.48 -31.27
CA VAL A 532 33.36 -14.48 -30.20
C VAL A 532 34.80 -14.00 -29.95
N MET A 533 35.26 -13.01 -30.71
CA MET A 533 36.58 -12.39 -30.49
C MET A 533 36.54 -10.86 -30.35
N ASP A 534 35.36 -10.24 -30.26
CA ASP A 534 35.22 -8.77 -30.22
C ASP A 534 34.62 -8.19 -28.92
N LEU A 535 34.66 -8.88 -27.78
CA LEU A 535 33.95 -8.46 -26.56
C LEU A 535 34.80 -8.15 -25.31
N LEU A 536 36.11 -7.91 -25.44
CA LEU A 536 36.92 -7.42 -24.31
C LEU A 536 36.98 -5.88 -24.26
N PRO A 537 36.74 -5.23 -23.10
CA PRO A 537 37.08 -3.83 -22.90
C PRO A 537 38.62 -3.65 -22.82
N PRO A 538 39.18 -2.50 -23.25
CA PRO A 538 40.61 -2.27 -23.18
C PRO A 538 41.09 -2.19 -21.73
N GLN A 539 42.20 -2.87 -21.44
CA GLN A 539 42.86 -2.85 -20.13
C GLN A 539 43.36 -1.44 -19.80
N LEU A 540 43.05 -0.97 -18.59
CA LEU A 540 43.68 0.21 -18.00
C LEU A 540 45.04 -0.21 -17.44
N ASP A 541 46.11 0.12 -18.17
CA ASP A 541 47.48 0.02 -17.67
C ASP A 541 47.72 1.07 -16.57
N ALA A 542 48.13 0.57 -15.40
CA ALA A 542 48.63 1.38 -14.29
C ALA A 542 50.16 1.40 -14.34
N SER A 543 50.72 2.45 -14.92
CA SER A 543 52.07 2.91 -14.60
C SER A 543 52.18 4.39 -14.89
N ASP A 544 52.26 5.23 -13.86
CA ASP A 544 53.34 6.19 -13.85
C ASP A 544 53.68 6.69 -12.45
N SER A 545 54.98 6.70 -12.25
CA SER A 545 55.70 7.10 -11.06
C SER A 545 56.19 8.53 -11.26
N VAL A 546 55.90 9.45 -10.34
CA VAL A 546 56.58 10.76 -10.34
C VAL A 546 57.05 11.09 -8.92
N LYS A 547 58.35 11.40 -8.89
CA LYS A 547 59.20 11.72 -7.76
C LYS A 547 58.94 13.13 -7.20
N TYR A 548 59.45 13.31 -5.98
CA TYR A 548 59.74 14.56 -5.29
C TYR A 548 60.18 15.73 -6.19
N GLY A 549 59.60 16.90 -5.89
CA GLY A 549 60.01 18.25 -6.26
C GLY A 549 59.18 19.23 -5.46
#